data_AF-Q2LQH6-F1
#
_entry.id   AF-Q2LQH6-F1
#
_cell.length_a   1.000
_cell.length_b   1.000
_cell.length_c   1.000
_cell.angle_alpha   90.00
_cell.angle_beta   90.00
_cell.angle_gamma   90.00
#
_symmetry.space_group_name_H-M   'P 1'
#
loop_
_entity.id
_entity.type
_entity.pdbx_description
1 polymer ?
#
loop_
_entity_poly.entity_id
_entity_poly.type
_entity_poly.pdbx_seq_one_letter_code
_entity_poly.pdbx_strand_id
1 'polypeptide(L)'
;MTDIKRISHNKCMHADTEPRGAHSVAFLCSLLAAWFGAGDARRYTIEYKRGDNMAAPKTQTLQQRFGFQDKDLTTPKHDEILQWLDSDLLNVLKSIGIINIIKHRQQSAIENGVKAACSDEIIKSAPVLSEDYDISMIKITKIWEVPIRNKSYVIGFVDFRAIIKFPITCVVESLSGNFYGSDRYKWSLHDGEIIVNFEVKSTIPSLGELFRQIQMYKVYDKNPFVIVCPDDRFRDQIESQGLKFVKYNDV
;
A
#
# COMPACT_ATOMS: atom_id res chain seq x y z
N MET A 1 33.16 17.04 -26.62
CA MET A 1 33.75 15.69 -26.63
C MET A 1 33.49 15.10 -25.26
N THR A 2 32.45 14.29 -25.15
CA THR A 2 31.97 13.76 -23.87
C THR A 2 31.86 12.26 -24.03
N ASP A 3 32.76 11.53 -23.35
CA ASP A 3 32.88 10.08 -23.38
C ASP A 3 31.67 9.42 -22.71
N ILE A 4 30.93 8.63 -23.50
CA ILE A 4 29.94 7.69 -23.00
C ILE A 4 30.65 6.34 -22.84
N LYS A 5 30.84 5.90 -21.59
CA LYS A 5 31.36 4.57 -21.25
C LYS A 5 30.40 3.50 -21.80
N ARG A 6 30.85 2.78 -22.82
CA ARG A 6 30.26 1.51 -23.28
C ARG A 6 30.28 0.49 -22.16
N ILE A 7 29.11 -0.03 -21.80
CA ILE A 7 28.97 -1.26 -21.01
C ILE A 7 29.24 -2.43 -21.97
N SER A 8 30.31 -3.18 -21.70
CA SER A 8 30.73 -4.34 -22.48
C SER A 8 29.74 -5.49 -22.32
N HIS A 9 29.31 -6.06 -23.46
CA HIS A 9 28.51 -7.27 -23.52
C HIS A 9 29.29 -8.47 -22.98
N ASN A 10 28.78 -9.11 -21.93
CA ASN A 10 29.22 -10.45 -21.56
C ASN A 10 28.46 -11.48 -22.41
N LYS A 11 29.26 -12.35 -23.05
CA LYS A 11 28.87 -13.50 -23.87
C LYS A 11 27.90 -14.42 -23.10
N CYS A 12 26.70 -14.62 -23.63
CA CYS A 12 25.86 -15.76 -23.27
C CYS A 12 26.59 -17.05 -23.67
N MET A 13 26.98 -17.86 -22.68
CA MET A 13 27.38 -19.25 -22.92
C MET A 13 26.12 -20.08 -23.15
N HIS A 14 26.06 -20.76 -24.29
CA HIS A 14 25.10 -21.82 -24.55
C HIS A 14 25.40 -23.00 -23.60
N ALA A 15 24.41 -23.38 -22.79
CA ALA A 15 24.38 -24.65 -22.10
C ALA A 15 23.07 -25.37 -22.49
N ASP A 16 23.25 -26.58 -23.01
CA ASP A 16 22.19 -27.47 -23.47
C ASP A 16 21.36 -28.05 -22.32
N THR A 17 20.05 -28.12 -22.60
CA THR A 17 19.03 -29.08 -22.16
C THR A 17 18.86 -29.42 -20.67
N GLU A 18 17.76 -28.92 -20.08
CA GLU A 18 16.71 -29.73 -19.43
C GLU A 18 15.43 -28.87 -19.20
N PRO A 19 14.20 -29.41 -19.36
CA PRO A 19 12.98 -28.61 -19.26
C PRO A 19 12.56 -28.45 -17.78
N ARG A 20 13.02 -27.38 -17.14
CA ARG A 20 12.47 -26.97 -15.83
C ARG A 20 11.18 -26.17 -16.02
N GLY A 21 10.08 -26.91 -16.14
CA GLY A 21 8.74 -26.35 -16.06
C GLY A 21 8.45 -25.70 -14.69
N ALA A 22 7.65 -24.64 -14.73
CA ALA A 22 6.87 -24.05 -13.63
C ALA A 22 7.58 -23.44 -12.39
N HIS A 23 8.90 -23.61 -12.19
CA HIS A 23 9.54 -23.15 -10.95
C HIS A 23 10.04 -21.69 -10.92
N SER A 24 10.18 -20.99 -12.06
CA SER A 24 10.73 -19.61 -12.04
C SER A 24 9.69 -18.51 -11.74
N VAL A 25 8.42 -18.73 -12.07
CA VAL A 25 7.34 -17.75 -11.81
C VAL A 25 7.01 -17.67 -10.32
N ALA A 26 7.08 -18.79 -9.61
CA ALA A 26 6.86 -18.83 -8.17
C ALA A 26 7.99 -18.15 -7.38
N PHE A 27 9.23 -18.16 -7.90
CA PHE A 27 10.39 -17.59 -7.21
C PHE A 27 10.44 -16.05 -7.26
N LEU A 28 9.98 -15.45 -8.36
CA LEU A 28 9.81 -13.99 -8.48
C LEU A 28 8.62 -13.47 -7.66
N CYS A 29 7.51 -14.22 -7.57
CA CYS A 29 6.38 -13.86 -6.71
C CYS A 29 6.68 -14.02 -5.20
N SER A 30 7.54 -14.98 -4.81
CA SER A 30 7.84 -15.26 -3.39
C SER A 30 8.91 -14.35 -2.78
N LEU A 31 9.90 -13.90 -3.55
CA LEU A 31 10.84 -12.86 -3.07
C LEU A 31 10.17 -11.48 -2.93
N LEU A 32 9.16 -11.19 -3.75
CA LEU A 32 8.29 -10.02 -3.57
C LEU A 32 7.39 -10.18 -2.33
N ALA A 33 6.86 -11.36 -2.02
CA ALA A 33 6.04 -11.54 -0.82
C ALA A 33 6.80 -11.29 0.51
N ALA A 34 8.10 -11.60 0.55
CA ALA A 34 8.94 -11.55 1.76
C ALA A 34 9.38 -10.13 2.18
N TRP A 35 9.40 -9.16 1.26
CA TRP A 35 9.66 -7.75 1.55
C TRP A 35 8.39 -6.87 1.50
N PHE A 36 7.35 -7.30 0.78
CA PHE A 36 6.23 -6.43 0.43
C PHE A 36 4.92 -6.69 1.18
N GLY A 37 4.91 -7.59 2.18
CA GLY A 37 3.69 -7.91 2.93
C GLY A 37 2.55 -8.24 1.97
N ALA A 38 2.60 -9.42 1.35
CA ALA A 38 1.50 -9.91 0.53
C ALA A 38 0.24 -10.02 1.41
N GLY A 39 -0.56 -8.96 1.44
CA GLY A 39 -1.94 -9.03 1.88
C GLY A 39 -2.65 -9.97 0.92
N ASP A 40 -3.08 -11.12 1.43
CA ASP A 40 -4.04 -12.02 0.77
C ASP A 40 -5.30 -11.20 0.45
N ALA A 41 -5.35 -10.61 -0.75
CA ALA A 41 -6.46 -9.82 -1.23
C ALA A 41 -7.59 -10.76 -1.66
N ARG A 42 -8.21 -11.42 -0.68
CA ARG A 42 -9.57 -11.93 -0.85
C ARG A 42 -10.48 -10.71 -1.02
N ARG A 43 -10.84 -10.44 -2.28
CA ARG A 43 -11.82 -9.44 -2.69
C ARG A 43 -13.13 -9.68 -1.95
N TYR A 44 -13.40 -8.85 -0.95
CA TYR A 44 -14.77 -8.56 -0.54
C TYR A 44 -15.13 -7.22 -1.16
N THR A 45 -15.99 -7.24 -2.18
CA THR A 45 -16.63 -6.02 -2.68
C THR A 45 -17.58 -5.54 -1.59
N ILE A 46 -17.16 -4.54 -0.80
CA ILE A 46 -18.02 -3.87 0.15
C ILE A 46 -18.53 -2.60 -0.55
N GLU A 47 -19.74 -2.66 -1.10
CA GLU A 47 -20.49 -1.45 -1.44
C GLU A 47 -20.91 -0.77 -0.14
N TYR A 48 -20.39 0.43 0.12
CA TYR A 48 -20.84 1.25 1.24
C TYR A 48 -21.77 2.34 0.73
N LYS A 49 -23.04 2.27 1.16
CA LYS A 49 -24.00 3.37 1.02
C LYS A 49 -23.73 4.38 2.12
N ARG A 50 -23.59 5.66 1.74
CA ARG A 50 -23.41 6.77 2.66
C ARG A 50 -24.66 6.92 3.55
N GLY A 51 -24.49 6.64 4.84
CA GLY A 51 -25.21 7.20 5.98
C GLY A 51 -26.74 7.13 5.99
N ASP A 52 -27.30 6.12 6.65
CA ASP A 52 -28.59 6.22 7.35
C ASP A 52 -28.38 5.80 8.81
N ASN A 53 -28.52 6.76 9.73
CA ASN A 53 -28.68 6.63 11.19
C ASN A 53 -27.81 5.58 11.92
N MET A 54 -26.72 6.05 12.52
CA MET A 54 -25.89 5.30 13.48
C MET A 54 -26.67 4.96 14.75
N ALA A 55 -27.42 3.86 14.74
CA ALA A 55 -27.80 3.19 15.98
C ALA A 55 -26.53 2.58 16.60
N ALA A 56 -26.26 2.87 17.87
CA ALA A 56 -25.15 2.28 18.59
C ALA A 56 -25.16 0.74 18.41
N PRO A 57 -24.03 0.10 18.08
CA PRO A 57 -23.99 -1.33 17.88
C PRO A 57 -24.49 -2.02 19.15
N LYS A 58 -25.54 -2.85 19.02
CA LYS A 58 -26.17 -3.56 20.15
C LYS A 58 -25.21 -4.52 20.89
N THR A 59 -24.02 -4.75 20.35
CA THR A 59 -23.01 -5.66 20.88
C THR A 59 -21.67 -4.95 21.00
N GLN A 60 -21.07 -4.97 22.19
CA GLN A 60 -19.74 -4.41 22.43
C GLN A 60 -18.68 -5.09 21.56
N THR A 61 -17.79 -4.29 20.98
CA THR A 61 -16.62 -4.78 20.23
C THR A 61 -15.63 -5.50 21.15
N LEU A 62 -14.74 -6.31 20.58
CA LEU A 62 -13.71 -6.98 21.38
C LEU A 62 -12.81 -5.95 22.10
N GLN A 63 -12.47 -4.85 21.42
CA GLN A 63 -11.75 -3.71 22.00
C GLN A 63 -12.45 -3.16 23.24
N GLN A 64 -13.76 -2.88 23.15
CA GLN A 64 -14.56 -2.38 24.27
C GLN A 64 -14.59 -3.37 25.44
N ARG A 65 -14.67 -4.68 25.17
CA ARG A 65 -14.61 -5.72 26.21
C ARG A 65 -13.26 -5.76 26.94
N PHE A 66 -12.18 -5.33 26.29
CA PHE A 66 -10.86 -5.15 26.91
C PHE A 66 -10.69 -3.79 27.60
N GLY A 67 -11.77 -3.06 27.85
CA GLY A 67 -11.78 -1.79 28.56
C GLY A 67 -11.28 -0.60 27.74
N PHE A 68 -11.07 -0.76 26.43
CA PHE A 68 -10.76 0.35 25.55
C PHE A 68 -12.05 1.03 25.12
N GLN A 69 -12.44 2.06 25.86
CA GLN A 69 -13.49 2.97 25.43
C GLN A 69 -12.86 4.16 24.75
N ASP A 70 -13.02 4.25 23.43
CA ASP A 70 -12.56 5.41 22.69
C ASP A 70 -13.54 6.57 22.91
N LYS A 71 -13.25 7.40 23.92
CA LYS A 71 -14.03 8.61 24.21
C LYS A 71 -13.86 9.66 23.12
N ASP A 72 -12.81 9.55 22.33
CA ASP A 72 -12.40 10.57 21.38
C ASP A 72 -13.33 10.63 20.17
N LEU A 73 -13.92 9.48 19.80
CA LEU A 73 -14.93 9.34 18.75
C LEU A 73 -16.16 10.26 18.92
N THR A 74 -16.39 10.77 20.13
CA THR A 74 -17.54 11.65 20.41
C THR A 74 -17.17 13.13 20.48
N THR A 75 -15.91 13.47 20.26
CA THR A 75 -15.42 14.84 20.41
C THR A 75 -15.52 15.60 19.09
N PRO A 76 -15.98 16.87 19.09
CA PRO A 76 -15.98 17.69 17.88
C PRO A 76 -14.58 17.85 17.26
N LYS A 77 -13.52 17.81 18.09
CA LYS A 77 -12.14 17.91 17.63
C LYS A 77 -11.70 16.71 16.81
N HIS A 78 -12.12 15.51 17.20
CA HIS A 78 -11.86 14.30 16.42
C HIS A 78 -12.50 14.38 15.03
N ASP A 79 -13.76 14.81 14.95
CA ASP A 79 -14.47 15.00 13.68
C ASP A 79 -13.81 16.05 12.78
N GLU A 80 -13.34 17.16 13.37
CA GLU A 80 -12.58 18.21 12.69
C GLU A 80 -11.30 17.65 12.06
N ILE A 81 -10.53 16.84 12.80
CA ILE A 81 -9.30 16.22 12.29
C ILE A 81 -9.62 15.22 11.16
N LEU A 82 -10.68 14.42 11.29
CA LEU A 82 -11.10 13.48 10.24
C LEU A 82 -11.52 14.21 8.95
N GLN A 83 -12.26 15.30 9.07
CA GLN A 83 -12.66 16.12 7.91
C GLN A 83 -11.43 16.75 7.24
N TRP A 84 -10.49 17.27 8.03
CA TRP A 84 -9.21 17.75 7.50
C TRP A 84 -8.46 16.65 6.76
N LEU A 85 -8.30 15.47 7.39
CA LEU A 85 -7.60 14.32 6.79
C LEU A 85 -8.26 13.89 5.48
N ASP A 86 -9.59 13.86 5.42
CA ASP A 86 -10.29 13.54 4.18
C ASP A 86 -9.95 14.57 3.09
N SER A 87 -10.04 15.87 3.40
CA SER A 87 -9.80 16.94 2.44
C SER A 87 -8.34 17.02 1.96
N ASP A 88 -7.37 16.80 2.86
CA ASP A 88 -5.93 16.98 2.61
C ASP A 88 -5.16 15.66 2.39
N LEU A 89 -5.88 14.56 2.21
CA LEU A 89 -5.33 13.21 2.16
C LEU A 89 -4.13 13.06 1.20
N LEU A 90 -4.17 13.73 0.04
CA LEU A 90 -3.08 13.60 -0.93
C LEU A 90 -1.77 14.20 -0.41
N ASN A 91 -1.81 15.33 0.29
CA ASN A 91 -0.62 15.94 0.89
C ASN A 91 -0.13 15.12 2.07
N VAL A 92 -1.04 14.55 2.85
CA VAL A 92 -0.70 13.57 3.89
C VAL A 92 0.01 12.34 3.31
N LEU A 93 -0.52 11.75 2.23
CA LEU A 93 0.11 10.59 1.57
C LEU A 93 1.51 10.93 1.00
N LYS A 94 1.71 12.15 0.51
CA LYS A 94 3.03 12.65 0.08
C LYS A 94 3.99 12.76 1.27
N SER A 95 3.56 13.37 2.37
CA SER A 95 4.42 13.64 3.53
C SER A 95 4.89 12.35 4.22
N ILE A 96 4.06 11.31 4.24
CA ILE A 96 4.44 10.00 4.80
C ILE A 96 5.17 9.09 3.78
N GLY A 97 5.38 9.57 2.54
CA GLY A 97 6.20 8.90 1.52
C GLY A 97 5.49 7.84 0.68
N ILE A 98 4.15 7.74 0.69
CA ILE A 98 3.41 6.75 -0.12
C ILE A 98 3.67 6.96 -1.62
N ILE A 99 3.75 8.22 -2.07
CA ILE A 99 4.06 8.52 -3.48
C ILE A 99 5.44 7.98 -3.88
N ASN A 100 6.44 8.07 -2.99
CA ASN A 100 7.77 7.53 -3.25
C ASN A 100 7.74 5.99 -3.33
N ILE A 101 6.92 5.34 -2.51
CA ILE A 101 6.71 3.89 -2.56
C ILE A 101 6.10 3.48 -3.91
N ILE A 102 5.11 4.23 -4.41
CA ILE A 102 4.50 3.98 -5.73
C ILE A 102 5.55 4.11 -6.83
N LYS A 103 6.30 5.21 -6.86
CA LYS A 103 7.40 5.42 -7.81
C LYS A 103 8.40 4.27 -7.79
N HIS A 104 8.83 3.86 -6.60
CA HIS A 104 9.80 2.78 -6.44
C HIS A 104 9.24 1.43 -6.92
N ARG A 105 7.97 1.12 -6.65
CA ARG A 105 7.32 -0.11 -7.13
C ARG A 105 7.25 -0.15 -8.65
N GLN A 106 6.92 0.98 -9.29
CA GLN A 106 6.86 1.04 -10.74
C GLN A 106 8.26 0.90 -11.36
N GLN A 107 9.25 1.59 -10.82
CA GLN A 107 10.65 1.48 -11.27
C GLN A 107 11.13 0.02 -11.16
N SER A 108 10.88 -0.62 -10.02
CA SER A 108 11.24 -2.02 -9.80
C SER A 108 10.53 -2.97 -10.78
N ALA A 109 9.25 -2.72 -11.09
CA ALA A 109 8.51 -3.52 -12.06
C ALA A 109 9.10 -3.41 -13.47
N ILE A 110 9.52 -2.21 -13.87
CA ILE A 110 10.19 -1.96 -15.16
C ILE A 110 11.55 -2.65 -15.20
N GLU A 111 12.38 -2.48 -14.17
CA GLU A 111 13.70 -3.12 -14.10
C GLU A 111 13.62 -4.64 -14.15
N ASN A 112 12.67 -5.22 -13.42
CA ASN A 112 12.43 -6.66 -13.45
C ASN A 112 11.92 -7.12 -14.82
N GLY A 113 11.05 -6.32 -15.46
CA GLY A 113 10.59 -6.57 -16.82
C GLY A 113 11.73 -6.56 -17.84
N VAL A 114 12.62 -5.58 -17.76
CA VAL A 114 13.83 -5.48 -18.61
C VAL A 114 14.75 -6.67 -18.39
N LYS A 115 14.99 -7.08 -17.13
CA LYS A 115 15.81 -8.26 -16.80
C LYS A 115 15.21 -9.56 -17.32
N ALA A 116 13.89 -9.67 -17.33
CA ALA A 116 13.17 -10.86 -17.82
C ALA A 116 13.06 -10.89 -19.35
N ALA A 117 13.09 -9.74 -20.00
CA ALA A 117 13.01 -9.65 -21.46
C ALA A 117 14.31 -10.13 -22.11
N CYS A 118 14.23 -11.22 -22.87
CA CYS A 118 15.36 -11.74 -23.65
C CYS A 118 15.55 -11.04 -25.02
N SER A 119 14.80 -9.98 -25.32
CA SER A 119 14.78 -9.31 -26.62
C SER A 119 15.11 -7.82 -26.48
N ASP A 120 16.09 -7.37 -27.27
CA ASP A 120 16.53 -5.98 -27.34
C ASP A 120 15.41 -5.00 -27.70
N GLU A 121 14.40 -5.44 -28.46
CA GLU A 121 13.27 -4.60 -28.87
C GLU A 121 12.36 -4.25 -27.68
N ILE A 122 12.13 -5.20 -26.77
CA ILE A 122 11.36 -4.97 -25.54
C ILE A 122 12.13 -4.08 -24.57
N ILE A 123 13.45 -4.25 -24.49
CA ILE A 123 14.31 -3.40 -23.68
C ILE A 123 14.30 -1.96 -24.21
N LYS A 124 14.41 -1.77 -25.54
CA LYS A 124 14.38 -0.43 -26.17
C LYS A 124 13.02 0.25 -26.08
N SER A 125 11.93 -0.52 -25.98
CA SER A 125 10.57 0.01 -25.80
C SER A 125 10.15 0.12 -24.33
N ALA A 126 11.08 -0.09 -23.38
CA ALA A 126 10.79 0.06 -21.97
C ALA A 126 10.25 1.47 -21.67
N PRO A 127 9.15 1.58 -20.90
CA PRO A 127 8.62 2.88 -20.52
C PRO A 127 9.66 3.62 -19.68
N VAL A 128 9.96 4.85 -20.06
CA VAL A 128 10.78 5.75 -19.25
C VAL A 128 9.86 6.36 -18.20
N LEU A 129 10.16 6.13 -16.92
CA LEU A 129 9.48 6.87 -15.86
C LEU A 129 9.93 8.33 -15.92
N SER A 130 8.97 9.23 -16.07
CA SER A 130 9.21 10.65 -15.81
C SER A 130 9.57 10.83 -14.34
N GLU A 131 10.46 11.77 -14.05
CA GLU A 131 10.74 12.19 -12.65
C GLU A 131 9.45 12.66 -11.96
N ASP A 132 8.58 13.30 -12.74
CA ASP A 132 7.22 13.68 -12.38
C ASP A 132 6.26 12.52 -12.65
N TYR A 133 6.13 11.62 -11.67
CA TYR A 133 5.06 10.63 -11.69
C TYR A 133 3.72 11.34 -11.73
N ASP A 134 2.90 11.02 -12.73
CA ASP A 134 1.59 11.62 -12.91
C ASP A 134 0.62 11.15 -11.82
N ILE A 135 0.52 11.95 -10.76
CA ILE A 135 -0.37 11.72 -9.62
C ILE A 135 -1.83 11.67 -10.06
N SER A 136 -2.19 12.25 -11.22
CA SER A 136 -3.57 12.22 -11.73
C SER A 136 -4.06 10.80 -12.06
N MET A 137 -3.14 9.86 -12.28
CA MET A 137 -3.48 8.45 -12.53
C MET A 137 -3.81 7.68 -11.25
N ILE A 138 -3.58 8.27 -10.07
CA ILE A 138 -3.88 7.64 -8.79
C ILE A 138 -5.37 7.79 -8.48
N LYS A 139 -6.02 6.67 -8.19
CA LYS A 139 -7.40 6.63 -7.68
C LYS A 139 -7.36 6.33 -6.19
N ILE A 140 -7.97 7.21 -5.39
CA ILE A 140 -8.04 7.06 -3.93
C ILE A 140 -9.49 6.79 -3.53
N THR A 141 -9.74 5.65 -2.92
CA THR A 141 -11.01 5.35 -2.25
C THR A 141 -10.84 5.60 -0.76
N LYS A 142 -11.71 6.43 -0.18
CA LYS A 142 -11.71 6.81 1.22
C LYS A 142 -12.86 6.09 1.93
N ILE A 143 -12.59 5.49 3.09
CA ILE A 143 -13.61 4.80 3.88
C ILE A 143 -13.42 5.19 5.33
N TRP A 144 -14.48 5.72 5.93
CA TRP A 144 -14.50 6.11 7.35
C TRP A 144 -14.99 4.91 8.18
N GLU A 145 -14.51 4.80 9.41
CA GLU A 145 -14.93 3.79 10.41
C GLU A 145 -14.93 2.35 9.86
N VAL A 146 -13.78 1.90 9.35
CA VAL A 146 -13.68 0.56 8.75
C VAL A 146 -13.65 -0.52 9.83
N PRO A 147 -14.61 -1.45 9.86
CA PRO A 147 -14.63 -2.50 10.87
C PRO A 147 -13.48 -3.50 10.63
N ILE A 148 -12.63 -3.68 11.64
CA ILE A 148 -11.69 -4.81 11.69
C ILE A 148 -12.45 -6.00 12.27
N ARG A 149 -12.50 -7.11 11.53
CA ARG A 149 -13.28 -8.29 11.89
C ARG A 149 -12.39 -9.53 11.98
N ASN A 150 -12.75 -10.43 12.88
CA ASN A 150 -12.28 -11.81 12.86
C ASN A 150 -13.49 -12.74 12.78
N LYS A 151 -13.66 -13.42 11.64
CA LYS A 151 -14.82 -14.27 11.35
C LYS A 151 -16.13 -13.51 11.66
N SER A 152 -16.82 -13.89 12.73
CA SER A 152 -18.16 -13.41 13.07
C SER A 152 -18.21 -12.21 14.02
N TYR A 153 -17.07 -11.70 14.52
CA TYR A 153 -17.06 -10.60 15.48
C TYR A 153 -16.21 -9.41 15.03
N VAL A 154 -16.60 -8.22 15.50
CA VAL A 154 -15.89 -6.96 15.27
C VAL A 154 -14.87 -6.75 16.39
N ILE A 155 -13.62 -6.58 16.00
CA ILE A 155 -12.50 -6.28 16.88
C ILE A 155 -12.57 -4.82 17.32
N GLY A 156 -12.67 -3.93 16.36
CA GLY A 156 -12.73 -2.49 16.51
C GLY A 156 -12.94 -1.84 15.14
N PHE A 157 -12.75 -0.53 15.06
CA PHE A 157 -12.92 0.25 13.86
C PHE A 157 -11.65 1.07 13.61
N VAL A 158 -11.20 1.11 12.35
CA VAL A 158 -10.17 2.06 11.90
C VAL A 158 -10.90 3.35 11.56
N ASP A 159 -10.46 4.47 12.13
CA ASP A 159 -11.14 5.77 11.94
C ASP A 159 -11.21 6.15 10.46
N PHE A 160 -10.10 5.94 9.73
CA PHE A 160 -10.05 6.27 8.31
C PHE A 160 -9.14 5.32 7.52
N ARG A 161 -9.59 4.87 6.36
CA ARG A 161 -8.82 4.03 5.43
C ARG A 161 -8.73 4.66 4.05
N ALA A 162 -7.51 4.74 3.53
CA ALA A 162 -7.26 5.07 2.14
C ALA A 162 -6.87 3.81 1.36
N ILE A 163 -7.57 3.51 0.27
CA ILE A 163 -7.18 2.50 -0.73
C ILE A 163 -6.68 3.27 -1.95
N ILE A 164 -5.39 3.17 -2.21
CA ILE A 164 -4.68 3.87 -3.27
C ILE A 164 -4.43 2.89 -4.40
N LYS A 165 -5.12 3.09 -5.53
CA LYS A 165 -4.94 2.32 -6.76
C LYS A 165 -4.16 3.13 -7.78
N PHE A 166 -3.21 2.50 -8.46
CA PHE A 166 -2.31 3.17 -9.40
C PHE A 166 -1.87 2.20 -10.49
N PRO A 167 -1.61 2.67 -11.73
CA PRO A 167 -1.10 1.80 -12.77
C PRO A 167 0.36 1.41 -12.50
N ILE A 168 0.68 0.14 -12.75
CA ILE A 168 2.03 -0.42 -12.79
C ILE A 168 2.27 -0.99 -14.17
N THR A 169 3.38 -0.61 -14.78
CA THR A 169 3.81 -1.18 -16.06
C THR A 169 4.78 -2.32 -15.81
N CYS A 170 4.50 -3.49 -16.37
CA CYS A 170 5.39 -4.65 -16.28
C CYS A 170 5.44 -5.41 -17.61
N VAL A 171 6.46 -6.26 -17.76
CA VAL A 171 6.55 -7.18 -18.89
C VAL A 171 5.80 -8.46 -18.56
N VAL A 172 4.93 -8.88 -19.47
CA VAL A 172 4.21 -10.15 -19.38
C VAL A 172 4.55 -11.04 -20.56
N GLU A 173 4.56 -12.36 -20.33
CA GLU A 173 4.68 -13.34 -21.40
C GLU A 173 3.35 -13.43 -22.18
N SER A 174 3.42 -13.30 -23.49
CA SER A 174 2.29 -13.43 -24.40
C SER A 174 1.94 -14.90 -24.58
N LEU A 175 0.85 -15.35 -23.97
CA LEU A 175 0.35 -16.73 -24.10
C LEU A 175 -0.19 -17.05 -25.50
N SER A 176 -0.39 -16.04 -26.35
CA SER A 176 -0.97 -16.19 -27.70
C SER A 176 0.07 -16.24 -28.82
N GLY A 177 1.36 -16.18 -28.50
CA GLY A 177 2.43 -16.23 -29.51
C GLY A 177 2.72 -17.65 -29.97
N ASN A 178 2.84 -17.85 -31.29
CA ASN A 178 3.46 -19.05 -31.84
C ASN A 178 4.76 -19.34 -31.08
N PHE A 179 4.97 -20.60 -30.67
CA PHE A 179 6.07 -21.04 -29.79
C PHE A 179 7.50 -20.70 -30.29
N TYR A 180 7.65 -20.08 -31.47
CA TYR A 180 8.88 -19.91 -32.22
C TYR A 180 9.23 -18.45 -32.59
N GLY A 181 8.74 -17.42 -31.87
CA GLY A 181 8.99 -16.01 -32.23
C GLY A 181 9.37 -15.07 -31.07
N SER A 182 10.03 -13.96 -31.43
CA SER A 182 10.47 -12.84 -30.59
C SER A 182 9.34 -12.08 -29.84
N ASP A 183 8.08 -12.36 -30.17
CA ASP A 183 6.87 -11.72 -29.61
C ASP A 183 6.43 -12.31 -28.26
N ARG A 184 7.29 -13.08 -27.60
CA ARG A 184 6.95 -13.74 -26.34
C ARG A 184 6.71 -12.77 -25.20
N TYR A 185 7.19 -11.54 -25.26
CA TYR A 185 7.04 -10.59 -24.17
C TYR A 185 6.47 -9.27 -24.65
N LYS A 186 5.56 -8.68 -23.86
CA LYS A 186 5.03 -7.34 -24.12
C LYS A 186 4.89 -6.55 -22.83
N TRP A 187 5.05 -5.25 -22.92
CA TRP A 187 4.68 -4.35 -21.84
C TRP A 187 3.15 -4.35 -21.67
N SER A 188 2.69 -4.39 -20.43
CA SER A 188 1.28 -4.35 -20.07
C SER A 188 1.06 -3.52 -18.82
N LEU A 189 -0.12 -2.91 -18.73
CA LEU A 189 -0.55 -2.13 -17.58
C LEU A 189 -1.35 -3.01 -16.63
N HIS A 190 -0.99 -2.98 -15.37
CA HIS A 190 -1.65 -3.68 -14.28
C HIS A 190 -2.02 -2.69 -13.17
N ASP A 191 -3.00 -3.05 -12.35
CA ASP A 191 -3.36 -2.23 -11.19
C ASP A 191 -2.51 -2.60 -9.97
N GLY A 192 -1.75 -1.63 -9.48
CA GLY A 192 -1.14 -1.64 -8.16
C GLY A 192 -2.12 -1.13 -7.10
N GLU A 193 -1.99 -1.66 -5.89
CA GLU A 193 -2.79 -1.23 -4.74
C GLU A 193 -1.91 -1.06 -3.49
N ILE A 194 -2.17 0.00 -2.74
CA ILE A 194 -1.66 0.24 -1.38
C ILE A 194 -2.84 0.62 -0.51
N ILE A 195 -2.95 0.00 0.66
CA ILE A 195 -3.97 0.33 1.66
C ILE A 195 -3.25 0.94 2.86
N VAL A 196 -3.74 2.08 3.35
CA VAL A 196 -3.21 2.76 4.54
C VAL A 196 -4.35 3.00 5.51
N ASN A 197 -4.15 2.57 6.75
CA ASN A 197 -5.03 2.83 7.87
C ASN A 197 -4.55 4.07 8.62
N PHE A 198 -5.48 4.91 9.03
CA PHE A 198 -5.24 6.10 9.84
C PHE A 198 -6.03 5.95 11.15
N GLU A 199 -5.32 6.16 12.24
CA GLU A 199 -5.87 6.27 13.59
C GLU A 199 -5.81 7.74 13.99
N VAL A 200 -6.95 8.34 14.29
CA VAL A 200 -7.10 9.74 14.62
C VAL A 200 -7.25 9.90 16.13
N LYS A 201 -6.51 10.84 16.70
CA LYS A 201 -6.60 11.20 18.11
C LYS A 201 -6.54 12.72 18.29
N SER A 202 -7.40 13.30 19.13
CA SER A 202 -7.34 14.69 19.56
C SER A 202 -6.18 14.92 20.53
N THR A 203 -5.90 13.95 21.39
CA THR A 203 -4.74 13.90 22.30
C THR A 203 -4.31 12.46 22.54
N ILE A 204 -3.05 12.23 22.92
CA ILE A 204 -2.56 10.89 23.27
C ILE A 204 -2.40 10.81 24.80
N PRO A 205 -3.35 10.18 25.53
CA PRO A 205 -3.28 10.12 26.98
C PRO A 205 -2.13 9.23 27.47
N SER A 206 -1.91 8.10 26.79
CA SER A 206 -0.74 7.26 27.03
C SER A 206 -0.28 6.53 25.76
N LEU A 207 1.03 6.41 25.59
CA LEU A 207 1.64 5.59 24.54
C LEU A 207 1.26 4.11 24.65
N GLY A 208 1.16 3.59 25.87
CA GLY A 208 0.84 2.18 26.12
C GLY A 208 -0.53 1.79 25.60
N GLU A 209 -1.53 2.65 25.80
CA GLU A 209 -2.88 2.45 25.28
C GLU A 209 -2.90 2.47 23.75
N LEU A 210 -2.30 3.50 23.14
CA LEU A 210 -2.20 3.64 21.68
C LEU A 210 -1.54 2.41 21.05
N PHE A 211 -0.37 1.99 21.54
CA PHE A 211 0.31 0.83 20.99
C PHE A 211 -0.46 -0.46 21.22
N ARG A 212 -1.09 -0.66 22.39
CA ARG A 212 -1.91 -1.86 22.62
C ARG A 212 -3.06 -1.95 21.61
N GLN A 213 -3.71 -0.83 21.30
CA GLN A 213 -4.75 -0.77 20.27
C GLN A 213 -4.19 -1.09 18.87
N ILE A 214 -3.13 -0.39 18.44
CA ILE A 214 -2.54 -0.60 17.11
C ILE A 214 -2.00 -2.02 16.95
N GLN A 215 -1.35 -2.58 17.97
CA GLN A 215 -0.84 -3.95 17.89
C GLN A 215 -1.96 -4.97 17.84
N MET A 216 -3.06 -4.76 18.57
CA MET A 216 -4.26 -5.60 18.44
C MET A 216 -4.83 -5.54 17.02
N TYR A 217 -4.94 -4.36 16.42
CA TYR A 217 -5.36 -4.22 15.03
C TYR A 217 -4.43 -4.93 14.06
N LYS A 218 -3.10 -4.79 14.25
CA LYS A 218 -2.07 -5.45 13.44
C LYS A 218 -2.13 -6.98 13.48
N VAL A 219 -2.76 -7.59 14.48
CA VAL A 219 -3.00 -9.05 14.48
C VAL A 219 -3.93 -9.44 13.32
N TYR A 220 -4.96 -8.63 13.06
CA TYR A 220 -6.04 -8.92 12.12
C TYR A 220 -5.91 -8.17 10.78
N ASP A 221 -5.23 -7.04 10.77
CA ASP A 221 -5.03 -6.20 9.60
C ASP A 221 -3.55 -5.85 9.44
N LYS A 222 -2.92 -6.34 8.36
CA LYS A 222 -1.48 -6.16 8.12
C LYS A 222 -1.13 -4.85 7.42
N ASN A 223 -2.13 -4.02 7.09
CA ASN A 223 -1.88 -2.75 6.42
C ASN A 223 -1.14 -1.76 7.35
N PRO A 224 -0.31 -0.87 6.79
CA PRO A 224 0.34 0.20 7.55
C PRO A 224 -0.66 1.06 8.33
N PHE A 225 -0.27 1.46 9.53
CA PHE A 225 -1.00 2.41 10.38
C PHE A 225 -0.25 3.73 10.48
N VAL A 226 -0.99 4.82 10.33
CA VAL A 226 -0.52 6.20 10.49
C VAL A 226 -1.32 6.83 11.63
N ILE A 227 -0.62 7.45 12.58
CA ILE A 227 -1.26 8.18 13.67
C ILE A 227 -1.41 9.64 13.24
N VAL A 228 -2.62 10.18 13.35
CA VAL A 228 -2.92 11.58 13.07
C VAL A 228 -3.36 12.25 14.37
N CYS A 229 -2.57 13.20 14.86
CA CYS A 229 -2.84 13.85 16.14
C CYS A 229 -2.18 15.24 16.20
N PRO A 230 -2.82 16.27 16.77
CA PRO A 230 -2.17 17.56 16.99
C PRO A 230 -1.13 17.50 18.12
N ASP A 231 -1.29 16.59 19.09
CA ASP A 231 -0.35 16.34 20.18
C ASP A 231 0.83 15.49 19.71
N ASP A 232 1.99 16.13 19.51
CA ASP A 232 3.21 15.51 19.01
C ASP A 232 4.24 15.17 20.10
N ARG A 233 3.88 15.26 21.39
CA ARG A 233 4.77 14.96 22.53
C ARG A 233 5.42 13.58 22.47
N PHE A 234 4.78 12.64 21.78
CA PHE A 234 5.23 11.26 21.64
C PHE A 234 5.65 10.86 20.22
N ARG A 235 5.81 11.82 19.31
CA ARG A 235 6.12 11.56 17.89
C ARG A 235 7.35 10.65 17.74
N ASP A 236 8.47 11.01 18.33
CA ASP A 236 9.73 10.29 18.15
C ASP A 236 9.62 8.84 18.64
N GLN A 237 8.93 8.62 19.76
CA GLN A 237 8.67 7.28 20.29
C GLN A 237 7.77 6.48 19.34
N ILE A 238 6.71 7.08 18.79
CA ILE A 238 5.82 6.43 17.80
C ILE A 238 6.61 6.03 16.54
N GLU A 239 7.44 6.94 16.03
CA GLU A 239 8.24 6.69 14.83
C GLU A 239 9.34 5.65 15.06
N SER A 240 9.95 5.62 16.26
CA SER A 240 10.92 4.59 16.65
C SER A 240 10.35 3.17 16.64
N GLN A 241 9.03 3.01 16.80
CA GLN A 241 8.33 1.73 16.71
C GLN A 241 7.91 1.37 15.27
N GLY A 242 8.36 2.15 14.27
CA GLY A 242 8.06 1.93 12.86
C GLY A 242 6.65 2.33 12.45
N LEU A 243 5.94 3.12 13.27
CA LEU A 243 4.70 3.78 12.85
C LEU A 243 5.02 5.13 12.19
N LYS A 244 4.07 5.64 11.41
CA LYS A 244 4.15 7.01 10.88
C LYS A 244 3.29 7.93 11.72
N PHE A 245 3.72 9.17 11.90
CA PHE A 245 2.99 10.20 12.63
C PHE A 245 2.76 11.42 11.74
N VAL A 246 1.55 11.95 11.75
CA VAL A 246 1.18 13.17 11.04
C VAL A 246 0.61 14.15 12.06
N LYS A 247 1.26 15.31 12.20
CA LYS A 247 0.74 16.36 13.08
C LYS A 247 -0.40 17.07 12.36
N TYR A 248 -1.56 17.07 13.00
CA TYR A 248 -2.63 17.98 12.62
C TYR A 248 -2.27 19.39 13.11
N ASN A 249 -2.24 20.36 12.20
CA ASN A 249 -2.10 21.77 12.55
C ASN A 249 -3.47 22.41 12.39
N ASP A 250 -3.98 23.02 13.46
CA ASP A 250 -5.22 23.79 13.41
C ASP A 250 -5.13 24.80 12.25
N VAL A 251 -6.12 24.78 11.35
CA VAL A 251 -6.22 25.65 10.17
C VAL A 251 -6.98 26.93 10.51
#